data_AF-A0A085LLK7-F1
#
_entry.id   AF-A0A085LLK7-F1
#
_cell.length_a   1.000
_cell.length_b   1.000
_cell.length_c   1.000
_cell.angle_alpha   90.00
_cell.angle_beta   90.00
_cell.angle_gamma   90.00
#
_symmetry.space_group_name_H-M   'P 1'
#
loop_
_entity.id
_entity.type
_entity.pdbx_description
1 polymer ?
#
loop_
_entity_poly.entity_id
_entity_poly.type
_entity_poly.pdbx_seq_one_letter_code
_entity_poly.pdbx_strand_id
1 'polypeptide(L)'
;MARRDVDLCEPEFLEAELNCTYRTSEENGYPSSLVHSVIQQTLTNPHRIQRSTFSHPRILLPYHKGLSERIQRLLRTLHFSACYKQGPKLHPLLRSDKVRPPLDEATGVVCEVKCSCSATHIGETGLTPTHRFVQHMTHLTHYNSAKQALEETTPRQTNIAAALIAMEHALAASAVAEHAVHMNTPCIVRLRTDSTPAITVMP
;
A
#
# COMPACT_ATOMS: atom_id res chain seq x y z
N MET A 1 -25.78 -8.37 -2.54
CA MET A 1 -25.07 -8.82 -3.76
C MET A 1 -25.95 -8.50 -4.96
N ALA A 2 -27.15 -9.09 -5.11
CA ALA A 2 -28.09 -8.82 -6.20
C ALA A 2 -28.27 -7.34 -6.62
N ARG A 3 -28.41 -6.40 -5.67
CA ARG A 3 -28.47 -4.95 -5.97
C ARG A 3 -27.24 -4.41 -6.69
N ARG A 4 -26.06 -4.82 -6.23
CA ARG A 4 -24.79 -4.43 -6.84
C ARG A 4 -24.65 -5.01 -8.23
N ASP A 5 -25.13 -6.23 -8.44
CA ASP A 5 -25.08 -6.94 -9.72
C ASP A 5 -25.94 -6.18 -10.74
N VAL A 6 -27.16 -5.77 -10.36
CA VAL A 6 -28.05 -4.92 -11.19
C VAL A 6 -27.46 -3.52 -11.45
N ASP A 7 -26.72 -2.96 -10.51
CA ASP A 7 -26.17 -1.59 -10.63
C ASP A 7 -24.87 -1.50 -11.44
N LEU A 8 -24.07 -2.57 -11.49
CA LEU A 8 -22.70 -2.54 -12.01
C LEU A 8 -22.43 -3.54 -13.13
N CYS A 9 -23.25 -4.58 -13.30
CA CYS A 9 -23.02 -5.60 -14.32
C CYS A 9 -23.56 -5.14 -15.67
N GLU A 10 -22.82 -5.45 -16.74
CA GLU A 10 -23.31 -5.28 -18.10
C GLU A 10 -24.47 -6.25 -18.38
N PRO A 11 -25.45 -5.87 -19.21
CA PRO A 11 -26.68 -6.64 -19.40
C PRO A 11 -26.43 -8.07 -19.91
N GLU A 12 -25.34 -8.30 -20.63
CA GLU A 12 -24.94 -9.59 -21.19
C GLU A 12 -24.48 -10.60 -20.12
N PHE A 13 -23.98 -10.12 -18.98
CA PHE A 13 -23.45 -10.96 -17.89
C PHE A 13 -24.34 -10.98 -16.64
N LEU A 14 -25.39 -10.15 -16.62
CA LEU A 14 -26.24 -9.94 -15.46
C LEU A 14 -26.92 -11.23 -14.97
N GLU A 15 -27.41 -12.07 -15.89
CA GLU A 15 -28.07 -13.32 -15.53
C GLU A 15 -27.12 -14.33 -14.90
N ALA A 16 -25.88 -14.42 -15.42
CA ALA A 16 -24.85 -15.31 -14.89
C ALA A 16 -24.39 -14.87 -13.49
N GLU A 17 -24.20 -13.57 -13.27
CA GLU A 17 -23.85 -13.01 -11.96
C GLU A 17 -24.99 -13.19 -10.93
N LEU A 18 -26.25 -12.97 -11.33
CA LEU A 18 -27.39 -13.20 -10.44
C LEU A 18 -27.52 -14.69 -10.06
N ASN A 19 -27.26 -15.61 -10.98
CA ASN A 19 -27.21 -17.05 -10.69
C ASN A 19 -26.06 -17.42 -9.76
N CYS A 20 -24.90 -16.79 -9.90
CA CYS A 20 -23.77 -16.96 -8.98
C CYS A 20 -24.13 -16.49 -7.55
N THR A 21 -24.75 -15.31 -7.44
CA THR A 21 -25.27 -14.77 -6.18
C THR A 21 -26.34 -15.69 -5.56
N TYR A 22 -27.23 -16.25 -6.38
CA TYR A 22 -28.26 -17.19 -5.93
C TYR A 22 -27.62 -18.45 -5.32
N ARG A 23 -26.73 -19.12 -6.06
CA ARG A 23 -26.04 -20.33 -5.61
C ARG A 23 -25.25 -20.10 -4.33
N THR A 24 -24.48 -19.01 -4.29
CA THR A 24 -23.72 -18.64 -3.09
C THR A 24 -24.63 -18.44 -1.88
N SER A 25 -25.84 -17.91 -2.07
CA SER A 25 -26.80 -17.72 -0.99
C SER A 25 -27.41 -19.04 -0.52
N GLU A 26 -27.72 -19.97 -1.43
CA GLU A 26 -28.18 -21.31 -1.04
C GLU A 26 -27.10 -22.10 -0.29
N GLU A 27 -25.85 -22.04 -0.75
CA GLU A 27 -24.70 -22.70 -0.11
C GLU A 27 -24.45 -22.16 1.31
N ASN A 28 -24.82 -20.89 1.56
CA ASN A 28 -24.78 -20.28 2.90
C ASN A 28 -26.02 -20.60 3.77
N GLY A 29 -26.91 -21.48 3.32
CA GLY A 29 -28.07 -21.96 4.08
C GLY A 29 -29.28 -21.02 4.08
N TYR A 30 -29.34 -20.04 3.17
CA TYR A 30 -30.51 -19.17 3.06
C TYR A 30 -31.67 -19.87 2.34
N PRO A 31 -32.93 -19.70 2.77
CA PRO A 31 -34.08 -20.29 2.09
C PRO A 31 -34.21 -19.79 0.65
N SER A 32 -34.38 -20.70 -0.31
CA SER A 32 -34.45 -20.37 -1.74
C SER A 32 -35.55 -19.34 -2.06
N SER A 33 -36.70 -19.42 -1.37
CA SER A 33 -37.82 -18.47 -1.52
C SER A 33 -37.44 -17.03 -1.14
N LEU A 34 -36.62 -16.86 -0.10
CA LEU A 34 -36.13 -15.56 0.34
C LEU A 34 -35.15 -14.98 -0.70
N VAL A 35 -34.21 -15.79 -1.18
CA VAL A 35 -33.21 -15.37 -2.18
C VAL A 35 -33.91 -14.95 -3.47
N HIS A 36 -34.86 -15.75 -3.95
CA HIS A 36 -35.65 -15.44 -5.14
C HIS A 36 -36.46 -14.15 -4.96
N SER A 37 -37.10 -13.97 -3.80
CA SER A 37 -37.86 -12.76 -3.49
C SER A 37 -36.99 -11.50 -3.53
N VAL A 38 -35.78 -11.57 -2.96
CA VAL A 38 -34.83 -10.45 -2.93
C VAL A 38 -34.31 -10.12 -4.33
N ILE A 39 -34.00 -11.12 -5.17
CA ILE A 39 -33.58 -10.90 -6.56
C ILE A 39 -34.70 -10.24 -7.35
N GLN A 40 -35.94 -10.76 -7.25
CA GLN A 40 -37.10 -10.21 -7.95
C GLN A 40 -37.45 -8.79 -7.51
N GLN A 41 -37.40 -8.49 -6.22
CA GLN A 41 -37.57 -7.13 -5.69
C GLN A 41 -36.50 -6.17 -6.21
N THR A 42 -35.28 -6.67 -6.40
CA THR A 42 -34.16 -5.88 -6.91
C THR A 42 -34.32 -5.57 -8.41
N LEU A 43 -34.80 -6.52 -9.20
CA LEU A 43 -35.07 -6.35 -10.63
C LEU A 43 -36.28 -5.44 -10.91
N THR A 44 -37.29 -5.47 -10.04
CA THR A 44 -38.52 -4.68 -10.18
C THR A 44 -38.37 -3.24 -9.69
N ASN A 45 -37.47 -3.00 -8.74
CA ASN A 45 -37.10 -1.65 -8.31
C ASN A 45 -35.59 -1.48 -8.44
N PRO A 46 -35.07 -1.36 -9.68
CA PRO A 46 -33.72 -0.93 -9.86
C PRO A 46 -33.70 0.51 -9.33
N HIS A 47 -33.10 0.70 -8.16
CA HIS A 47 -32.43 1.95 -7.87
C HIS A 47 -31.28 2.05 -8.86
N ARG A 48 -31.60 2.29 -10.14
CA ARG A 48 -30.70 3.00 -11.02
C ARG A 48 -30.43 4.24 -10.19
N ILE A 49 -29.29 4.25 -9.50
CA ILE A 49 -28.71 5.49 -9.04
C ILE A 49 -28.76 6.27 -10.32
N GLN A 50 -29.69 7.21 -10.40
CA GLN A 50 -29.58 8.25 -11.38
C GLN A 50 -28.20 8.78 -11.02
N ARG A 51 -27.18 8.33 -11.76
CA ARG A 51 -26.10 9.16 -12.21
C ARG A 51 -26.80 10.26 -13.00
N SER A 52 -27.57 11.05 -12.27
CA SER A 52 -27.88 12.41 -12.54
C SER A 52 -26.51 12.93 -12.85
N THR A 53 -26.36 13.24 -14.12
CA THR A 53 -25.46 14.23 -14.64
C THR A 53 -25.72 15.51 -13.84
N PHE A 54 -25.35 15.51 -12.56
CA PHE A 54 -25.19 16.72 -11.80
C PHE A 54 -24.01 17.40 -12.50
N SER A 55 -24.34 18.36 -13.36
CA SER A 55 -23.43 19.28 -14.04
C SER A 55 -22.65 20.18 -13.07
N HIS A 56 -22.80 19.95 -11.77
CA HIS A 56 -22.25 20.73 -10.68
C HIS A 56 -21.01 20.03 -10.12
N PRO A 57 -19.84 20.68 -10.10
CA PRO A 57 -18.64 20.10 -9.53
C PRO A 57 -18.87 19.69 -8.07
N ARG A 58 -18.26 18.58 -7.65
CA ARG A 58 -18.38 18.09 -6.26
C ARG A 58 -17.13 18.41 -5.47
N ILE A 59 -17.33 18.86 -4.23
CA ILE A 59 -16.26 19.10 -3.26
C ILE A 59 -16.33 18.03 -2.17
N LEU A 60 -15.22 17.35 -1.95
CA LEU A 60 -15.08 16.34 -0.91
C LEU A 60 -14.53 16.97 0.38
N LEU A 61 -15.27 16.85 1.47
CA LEU A 61 -14.94 17.47 2.76
C LEU A 61 -14.96 16.43 3.89
N PRO A 62 -14.15 16.59 4.94
CA PRO A 62 -14.40 15.92 6.21
C PRO A 62 -15.75 16.35 6.80
N TYR A 63 -16.49 15.41 7.41
CA TYR A 63 -17.72 15.76 8.12
C TYR A 63 -17.41 16.32 9.52
N HIS A 64 -17.85 17.54 9.78
CA HIS A 64 -17.83 18.18 11.08
C HIS A 64 -19.21 18.76 11.38
N LYS A 65 -19.87 18.23 12.41
CA LYS A 65 -21.21 18.65 12.83
C LYS A 65 -21.28 20.17 13.00
N GLY A 66 -22.29 20.79 12.41
CA GLY A 66 -22.54 22.24 12.48
C GLY A 66 -21.77 23.06 11.44
N LEU A 67 -20.53 22.69 11.10
CA LEU A 67 -19.73 23.38 10.08
C LEU A 67 -20.06 22.86 8.68
N SER A 68 -20.11 21.53 8.51
CA SER A 68 -20.39 20.90 7.22
C SER A 68 -21.72 21.33 6.64
N GLU A 69 -22.79 21.45 7.44
CA GLU A 69 -24.11 21.86 6.98
C GLU A 69 -24.14 23.33 6.54
N ARG A 70 -23.31 24.18 7.15
CA ARG A 70 -23.16 25.60 6.76
C ARG A 70 -22.38 25.70 5.45
N ILE A 71 -21.28 24.95 5.34
CA ILE A 71 -20.49 24.86 4.11
C ILE A 71 -21.34 24.32 2.97
N GLN A 72 -22.16 23.29 3.20
CA GLN A 72 -23.06 22.74 2.19
C GLN A 72 -24.06 23.77 1.67
N ARG A 73 -24.63 24.59 2.56
CA ARG A 73 -25.56 25.65 2.16
C ARG A 73 -24.87 26.67 1.25
N LEU A 74 -23.64 27.07 1.57
CA LEU A 74 -22.83 27.95 0.72
C LEU A 74 -22.49 27.29 -0.62
N LEU A 75 -22.09 26.02 -0.62
CA LEU A 75 -21.76 25.30 -1.85
C LEU A 75 -22.96 25.17 -2.78
N ARG A 76 -24.16 24.94 -2.24
CA ARG A 76 -25.40 24.93 -3.06
C ARG A 76 -25.67 26.28 -3.72
N THR A 77 -25.45 27.40 -3.04
CA THR A 77 -25.62 28.74 -3.65
C THR A 77 -24.62 29.00 -4.77
N LEU A 78 -23.47 28.31 -4.75
CA LEU A 78 -22.42 28.43 -5.75
C LEU A 78 -22.51 27.36 -6.85
N HIS A 79 -23.60 26.59 -6.92
CA HIS A 79 -23.75 25.50 -7.88
C HIS A 79 -22.69 24.38 -7.73
N PHE A 80 -22.26 24.12 -6.49
CA PHE A 80 -21.44 22.97 -6.12
C PHE A 80 -22.23 21.97 -5.27
N SER A 81 -21.84 20.71 -5.31
CA SER A 81 -22.33 19.70 -4.37
C SER A 81 -21.26 19.32 -3.36
N ALA A 82 -21.65 19.15 -2.10
CA ALA A 82 -20.75 18.68 -1.04
C ALA A 82 -20.89 17.17 -0.87
N CYS A 83 -19.76 16.47 -0.85
CA CYS A 83 -19.66 15.07 -0.45
C CYS A 83 -18.82 14.98 0.82
N TYR A 84 -19.14 14.04 1.70
CA TYR A 84 -18.43 13.90 2.96
C TYR A 84 -17.67 12.60 3.04
N LYS A 85 -16.38 12.69 3.37
CA LYS A 85 -15.62 11.53 3.81
C LYS A 85 -16.04 11.21 5.25
N GLN A 86 -16.49 9.99 5.46
CA GLN A 86 -16.61 9.45 6.82
C GLN A 86 -15.21 9.28 7.40
N GLY A 87 -15.04 9.65 8.68
CA GLY A 87 -13.82 9.35 9.41
C GLY A 87 -13.57 7.84 9.53
N PRO A 88 -12.42 7.44 10.10
CA PRO A 88 -12.13 6.02 10.34
C PRO A 88 -13.29 5.36 11.08
N LYS A 89 -13.72 4.19 10.59
CA LYS A 89 -14.81 3.42 11.21
C LYS A 89 -14.46 3.16 12.67
N LEU A 90 -15.44 3.28 13.56
CA LEU A 90 -15.27 2.99 14.99
C LEU A 90 -14.79 1.55 15.22
N HIS A 91 -15.13 0.62 14.34
CA HIS A 91 -14.76 -0.80 14.47
C HIS A 91 -13.24 -1.03 14.64
N PRO A 92 -12.34 -0.56 13.75
CA PRO A 92 -10.88 -0.66 13.97
C PRO A 92 -10.31 0.20 15.11
N LEU A 93 -11.08 1.14 15.67
CA LEU A 93 -10.68 1.92 16.85
C LEU A 93 -11.08 1.21 18.16
N LEU A 94 -12.23 0.55 18.16
CA LEU A 94 -12.81 -0.12 19.33
C LEU A 94 -12.40 -1.59 19.42
N ARG A 95 -12.09 -2.24 18.30
CA ARG A 95 -11.52 -3.58 18.26
C ARG A 95 -10.03 -3.50 18.02
N SER A 96 -9.28 -3.76 19.09
CA SER A 96 -7.85 -4.05 19.09
C SER A 96 -7.58 -5.56 18.98
N ASP A 97 -8.51 -6.32 18.39
CA ASP A 97 -8.41 -7.78 18.26
C ASP A 97 -7.20 -8.22 17.43
N LYS A 98 -6.69 -7.31 16.58
CA LYS A 98 -5.34 -7.38 16.05
C LYS A 98 -4.42 -6.54 16.90
N VAL A 99 -3.61 -7.20 17.73
CA VAL A 99 -2.41 -6.59 18.31
C VAL A 99 -1.61 -6.01 17.14
N ARG A 100 -1.53 -4.68 17.05
CA ARG A 100 -0.62 -4.08 16.09
C ARG A 100 0.77 -4.38 16.61
N PRO A 101 1.63 -5.04 15.81
CA PRO A 101 3.00 -5.19 16.22
C PRO A 101 3.58 -3.79 16.49
N PRO A 102 4.49 -3.66 17.46
CA PRO A 102 5.24 -2.43 17.63
C PRO A 102 5.94 -2.06 16.30
N LEU A 103 6.22 -0.78 16.10
CA LEU A 103 6.57 -0.24 14.77
C LEU A 103 7.85 -0.86 14.18
N ASP A 104 8.75 -1.32 15.03
CA ASP A 104 9.95 -2.09 14.72
C ASP A 104 9.65 -3.49 14.15
N GLU A 105 8.48 -4.05 14.47
CA GLU A 105 7.97 -5.32 13.97
C GLU A 105 6.91 -5.15 12.86
N ALA A 106 6.54 -3.91 12.52
CA ALA A 106 5.55 -3.61 11.51
C ALA A 106 6.12 -3.72 10.07
N THR A 107 5.36 -4.34 9.18
CA THR A 107 5.60 -4.39 7.73
C THR A 107 4.79 -3.32 6.99
N GLY A 108 5.22 -2.90 5.81
CA GLY A 108 4.55 -1.85 5.03
C GLY A 108 4.83 -0.45 5.57
N VAL A 109 5.99 -0.28 6.22
CA VAL A 109 6.41 0.99 6.82
C VAL A 109 7.32 1.75 5.85
N VAL A 110 7.16 3.07 5.85
CA VAL A 110 8.07 3.97 5.13
C VAL A 110 9.33 4.14 5.95
N CYS A 111 10.46 3.83 5.33
CA CYS A 111 11.78 3.93 5.92
C CYS A 111 12.57 5.04 5.24
N GLU A 112 13.23 5.87 6.05
CA GLU A 112 14.20 6.87 5.61
C GLU A 112 15.61 6.37 5.94
N VAL A 113 16.43 6.16 4.90
CA VAL A 113 17.86 5.87 5.03
C VAL A 113 18.65 7.14 4.77
N LYS A 114 19.40 7.61 5.77
CA LYS A 114 20.33 8.75 5.61
C LYS A 114 21.76 8.25 5.42
N CYS A 115 22.52 8.90 4.55
CA CYS A 115 23.98 8.82 4.52
C CYS A 115 24.61 10.11 5.09
N SER A 116 25.84 10.00 5.58
CA SER A 116 26.70 11.10 6.05
C SER A 116 26.92 12.20 5.00
N CYS A 117 26.84 11.88 3.72
CA CYS A 117 26.92 12.82 2.59
C CYS A 117 25.64 13.67 2.38
N SER A 118 24.67 13.59 3.29
CA SER A 118 23.34 14.21 3.20
C SER A 118 22.38 13.61 2.15
N ALA A 119 22.79 12.57 1.42
CA ALA A 119 21.87 11.82 0.58
C ALA A 119 20.87 11.05 1.45
N THR A 120 19.62 11.03 1.00
CA THR A 120 18.52 10.37 1.69
C THR A 120 17.76 9.49 0.71
N HIS A 121 17.57 8.23 1.07
CA HIS A 121 16.73 7.28 0.33
C HIS A 121 15.46 7.01 1.14
N ILE A 122 14.30 7.21 0.53
CA ILE A 122 13.00 6.93 1.14
C ILE A 122 12.36 5.79 0.35
N GLY A 123 11.95 4.74 1.05
CA GLY A 123 11.28 3.61 0.44
C GLY A 123 10.28 2.98 1.40
N GLU A 124 9.19 2.45 0.84
CA GLU A 124 8.29 1.56 1.57
C GLU A 124 8.92 0.17 1.63
N THR A 125 8.89 -0.47 2.80
CA THR A 125 9.36 -1.85 2.94
C THR A 125 8.22 -2.78 3.34
N GLY A 126 8.06 -3.88 2.60
CA GLY A 126 7.18 -4.98 2.99
C GLY A 126 7.74 -5.86 4.11
N LEU A 127 8.96 -5.56 4.57
CA LEU A 127 9.65 -6.25 5.66
C LEU A 127 9.69 -5.32 6.90
N THR A 128 10.17 -5.82 8.03
CA THR A 128 10.43 -4.95 9.17
C THR A 128 11.59 -3.99 8.86
N PRO A 129 11.63 -2.77 9.45
CA PRO A 129 12.74 -1.84 9.27
C PRO A 129 14.10 -2.48 9.55
N THR A 130 14.21 -3.22 10.65
CA THR A 130 15.45 -3.90 11.06
C THR A 130 15.90 -4.92 10.02
N HIS A 131 14.98 -5.71 9.48
CA HIS A 131 15.32 -6.68 8.45
C HIS A 131 15.78 -5.99 7.15
N ARG A 132 15.13 -4.89 6.78
CA ARG A 132 15.54 -4.08 5.62
C ARG A 132 16.93 -3.47 5.82
N PHE A 133 17.26 -3.04 7.04
CA PHE A 133 18.59 -2.56 7.39
C PHE A 133 19.66 -3.61 7.15
N VAL A 134 19.46 -4.80 7.75
CA VAL A 134 20.40 -5.93 7.64
C VAL A 134 20.59 -6.30 6.18
N GLN A 135 19.51 -6.34 5.39
CA GLN A 135 19.58 -6.61 3.96
C GLN A 135 20.48 -5.59 3.22
N HIS A 136 20.33 -4.30 3.50
CA HIS A 136 21.20 -3.28 2.90
C HIS A 136 22.67 -3.46 3.30
N MET A 137 22.96 -3.77 4.57
CA MET A 137 24.31 -4.02 5.06
C MET A 137 24.93 -5.29 4.45
N THR A 138 24.14 -6.35 4.27
CA THR A 138 24.58 -7.57 3.60
C THR A 138 24.97 -7.29 2.15
N HIS A 139 24.16 -6.56 1.40
CA HIS A 139 24.50 -6.21 0.01
C HIS A 139 25.77 -5.35 -0.08
N LEU A 140 25.97 -4.40 0.83
CA LEU A 140 27.22 -3.62 0.93
C LEU A 140 28.43 -4.49 1.23
N THR A 141 28.29 -5.42 2.18
CA THR A 141 29.37 -6.34 2.57
C THR A 141 29.73 -7.25 1.39
N HIS A 142 28.74 -7.80 0.69
CA HIS A 142 28.95 -8.61 -0.50
C HIS A 142 29.66 -7.84 -1.61
N TYR A 143 29.27 -6.59 -1.85
CA TYR A 143 29.96 -5.72 -2.82
C TYR A 143 31.43 -5.51 -2.44
N ASN A 144 31.71 -5.14 -1.18
CA ASN A 144 33.08 -4.87 -0.73
C ASN A 144 33.96 -6.12 -0.79
N SER A 145 33.45 -7.28 -0.39
CA SER A 145 34.17 -8.55 -0.49
C SER A 145 34.46 -8.93 -1.94
N ALA A 146 33.51 -8.72 -2.86
CA ALA A 146 33.72 -8.99 -4.29
C ALA A 146 34.72 -8.01 -4.91
N LYS A 147 34.69 -6.73 -4.52
CA LYS A 147 35.65 -5.71 -4.94
C LYS A 147 37.06 -6.06 -4.45
N GLN A 148 37.21 -6.44 -3.18
CA GLN A 148 38.50 -6.86 -2.63
C GLN A 148 39.03 -8.11 -3.34
N ALA A 149 38.16 -9.10 -3.60
CA ALA A 149 38.54 -10.28 -4.34
C ALA A 149 39.06 -9.96 -5.75
N LEU A 150 38.47 -8.95 -6.41
CA LEU A 150 38.90 -8.44 -7.72
C LEU A 150 40.25 -7.72 -7.64
N GLU A 151 40.50 -6.96 -6.58
CA GLU A 151 41.77 -6.25 -6.33
C GLU A 151 42.92 -7.22 -5.97
N GLU A 152 42.62 -8.35 -5.32
CA GLU A 152 43.58 -9.36 -4.87
C GLU A 152 43.87 -10.46 -5.92
N THR A 153 43.14 -10.53 -7.05
CA THR A 153 43.30 -11.65 -7.99
C THR A 153 44.51 -11.51 -8.94
N THR A 154 45.47 -12.45 -8.82
CA THR A 154 46.34 -12.92 -9.93
C THR A 154 45.64 -14.07 -10.71
N PRO A 155 45.98 -14.33 -11.98
CA PRO A 155 45.02 -14.70 -13.02
C PRO A 155 44.53 -16.16 -12.91
N ARG A 156 43.38 -16.35 -12.28
CA ARG A 156 42.45 -17.43 -12.63
C ARG A 156 41.19 -16.76 -13.17
N GLN A 157 41.11 -16.67 -14.50
CA GLN A 157 40.08 -15.94 -15.26
C GLN A 157 38.63 -16.21 -14.82
N THR A 158 38.39 -17.35 -14.17
CA THR A 158 37.09 -17.77 -13.61
C THR A 158 36.62 -16.92 -12.42
N ASN A 159 37.52 -16.33 -11.65
CA ASN A 159 37.18 -15.58 -10.43
C ASN A 159 36.79 -14.12 -10.70
N ILE A 160 37.36 -13.52 -11.74
CA ILE A 160 37.11 -12.11 -12.12
C ILE A 160 35.66 -11.93 -12.58
N ALA A 161 35.19 -12.80 -13.48
CA ALA A 161 33.81 -12.73 -13.97
C ALA A 161 32.79 -12.92 -12.84
N ALA A 162 33.05 -13.87 -11.93
CA ALA A 162 32.19 -14.11 -10.78
C ALA A 162 32.15 -12.91 -9.81
N ALA A 163 33.30 -12.28 -9.56
CA ALA A 163 33.37 -11.07 -8.73
C ALA A 163 32.61 -9.89 -9.35
N LEU A 164 32.76 -9.66 -10.66
CA LEU A 164 32.03 -8.61 -11.37
C LEU A 164 30.51 -8.83 -11.34
N ILE A 165 30.06 -10.06 -11.59
CA ILE A 165 28.63 -10.42 -11.51
C ILE A 165 28.10 -10.22 -10.08
N ALA A 166 28.88 -10.59 -9.06
CA ALA A 166 28.50 -10.40 -7.66
C ALA A 166 28.39 -8.91 -7.29
N MET A 167 29.32 -8.07 -7.78
CA MET A 167 29.26 -6.63 -7.62
C MET A 167 28.02 -6.04 -8.28
N GLU A 168 27.74 -6.39 -9.54
CA GLU A 168 26.56 -5.91 -10.28
C GLU A 168 25.26 -6.32 -9.60
N HIS A 169 25.14 -7.57 -9.17
CA HIS A 169 23.98 -8.07 -8.44
C HIS A 169 23.76 -7.33 -7.12
N ALA A 170 24.84 -7.02 -6.38
CA ALA A 170 24.74 -6.27 -5.13
C ALA A 170 24.27 -4.81 -5.35
N LEU A 171 24.69 -4.17 -6.44
CA LEU A 171 24.24 -2.81 -6.80
C LEU A 171 22.78 -2.81 -7.23
N ALA A 172 22.37 -3.75 -8.09
CA ALA A 172 20.99 -3.88 -8.54
C ALA A 172 20.00 -4.18 -7.40
N ALA A 173 20.45 -4.91 -6.37
CA ALA A 173 19.60 -5.29 -5.24
C ALA A 173 19.47 -4.20 -4.15
N SER A 174 20.27 -3.13 -4.21
CA SER A 174 20.33 -2.14 -3.12
C SER A 174 20.74 -0.75 -3.62
N ALA A 175 19.78 0.17 -3.66
CA ALA A 175 20.05 1.59 -3.91
C ALA A 175 21.04 2.19 -2.88
N VAL A 176 21.07 1.64 -1.65
CA VAL A 176 22.05 2.02 -0.63
C VAL A 176 23.46 1.55 -1.00
N ALA A 177 23.59 0.35 -1.60
CA ALA A 177 24.87 -0.15 -2.08
C ALA A 177 25.35 0.64 -3.30
N GLU A 178 24.46 0.88 -4.27
CA GLU A 178 24.73 1.75 -5.40
C GLU A 178 25.24 3.12 -4.96
N HIS A 179 24.55 3.76 -4.00
CA HIS A 179 24.95 5.05 -3.49
C HIS A 179 26.31 5.03 -2.77
N ALA A 180 26.55 4.03 -1.91
CA ALA A 180 27.79 3.94 -1.14
C ALA A 180 29.04 3.72 -2.01
N VAL A 181 28.90 3.05 -3.15
CA VAL A 181 30.01 2.81 -4.09
C VAL A 181 30.48 4.09 -4.78
N HIS A 182 29.57 5.03 -5.01
CA HIS A 182 29.88 6.32 -5.60
C HIS A 182 30.40 7.34 -4.57
N MET A 183 30.47 6.95 -3.28
CA MET A 183 30.90 7.82 -2.19
C MET A 183 32.32 7.48 -1.73
N ASN A 184 33.18 8.50 -1.68
CA ASN A 184 34.55 8.39 -1.14
C ASN A 184 34.61 8.33 0.41
N THR A 185 33.46 8.33 1.10
CA THR A 185 33.37 8.32 2.57
C THR A 185 32.44 7.22 3.05
N PRO A 186 32.69 6.64 4.24
CA PRO A 186 31.82 5.62 4.80
C PRO A 186 30.42 6.19 5.04
N CYS A 187 29.43 5.66 4.31
CA CYS A 187 28.03 5.98 4.51
C CYS A 187 27.52 5.33 5.80
N ILE A 188 27.23 6.14 6.82
CA ILE A 188 26.50 5.69 8.01
C ILE A 188 25.03 5.65 7.62
N VAL A 189 24.48 4.45 7.45
CA VAL A 189 23.07 4.23 7.16
C VAL A 189 22.29 4.29 8.47
N ARG A 190 21.32 5.21 8.57
CA ARG A 190 20.37 5.27 9.69
C ARG A 190 18.96 5.11 9.17
N LEU A 191 18.20 4.21 9.79
CA LEU A 191 16.78 4.08 9.54
C LEU A 191 15.97 4.99 10.44
N ARG A 192 15.07 5.76 9.84
CA ARG A 192 14.03 6.52 10.52
C ARG A 192 12.66 6.03 10.09
N THR A 193 11.75 5.94 11.06
CA THR A 193 10.32 5.74 10.84
C THR A 193 9.58 6.99 11.34
N ASP A 194 8.43 7.30 10.75
CA ASP A 194 7.68 8.55 10.98
C ASP A 194 7.22 8.81 12.43
N SER A 195 7.50 7.91 13.39
CA SER A 195 7.04 8.05 14.77
C SER A 195 8.00 7.60 15.90
N THR A 196 9.27 7.25 15.62
CA THR A 196 10.25 6.84 16.67
C THR A 196 11.69 7.33 16.40
N PRO A 197 12.53 7.46 17.46
CA PRO A 197 13.94 7.85 17.29
C PRO A 197 14.74 6.81 16.50
N ALA A 198 15.82 7.27 15.86
CA ALA A 198 16.66 6.46 14.97
C ALA A 198 17.17 5.19 15.67
N ILE A 199 16.89 4.03 15.09
CA ILE A 199 17.45 2.76 15.55
C ILE A 199 18.92 2.75 15.12
N THR A 200 19.82 2.79 16.09
CA THR A 200 21.26 2.60 15.88
C THR A 200 21.60 1.20 16.37
N VAL A 201 21.70 0.24 15.46
CA VAL A 201 22.30 -1.06 15.78
C VAL A 201 23.80 -0.90 15.53
N MET A 202 24.60 -0.91 16.61
CA MET A 202 26.06 -0.96 16.49
C MET A 202 26.49 -2.34 15.98
N PRO A 203 27.58 -2.41 15.18
CA PRO A 203 28.10 -3.68 14.66
C PRO A 203 28.56 -4.62 15.76
#